data_AF-A0A432J0U5-F1
#
_entry.id   AF-A0A432J0U5-F1
#
_cell.length_a   1.000
_cell.length_b   1.000
_cell.length_c   1.000
_cell.angle_alpha   90.00
_cell.angle_beta   90.00
_cell.angle_gamma   90.00
#
_symmetry.space_group_name_H-M   'P 1'
#
loop_
_entity.id
_entity.type
_entity.pdbx_description
1 polymer ?
#
loop_
_entity_poly.entity_id
_entity_poly.type
_entity_poly.pdbx_seq_one_letter_code
_entity_poly.pdbx_strand_id
1 'polypeptide(L)'
;MSAVFGHVPAVKERFLFRRLFGGLVILAAIILSGCAETPERLWLKAPGWSRAEHVGDTATGDAPVFALTPDGVVAFLGVGNRSGRYFPEAVAVDQKGQPVWKKSFASISMARPDAPSVYWAHNAFQLFWISNKSLFHAELEPTSGEMAASPQKLSGEHRVQSYSVAIDQQGRIVVWFAGPRSNPGLYRLPADELTAEPVLIDGVGVTPTLRYDTSGTLHAVWAQHPMGETNVTFLYSATDSDAVTLDDARIVVRTKSAVGSILAGPIMGINATDAYLFWTIEVRTGLAAGSVDTRYIFFPLGRPQEASAATQLFIPSDYHLPYQDWLDEGFHAGKRSPLAPPLTSKITQLYANSAPGPELVTIQRQLVAYTMRDTRFQTGALFFRDGHPDSYQLFSFTGGNSSAPYITHDADGYLYAAWLERGSEEGFRIVYANTHPVMVSAQRKLSAQDYLSLLMQTLFGLLSGAILLPFSLMWIIAPVIMYAITFPLRRSDTELRSPGVFVSLSLALASFWIIKLIMLGGISSYTPFSAWIPIIPGWMTHPLQIGVPLFTFLFGIWVAWYYTYYRQTYSSLLFLIIYLAVDSIISTAVYGPIFLATN
;
A
#
# COMPACT_ATOMS: atom_id res chain seq x y z
N MET A 1 -18.91 79.91 -21.29
CA MET A 1 -19.68 79.15 -20.28
C MET A 1 -19.29 77.69 -20.41
N SER A 2 -18.42 77.25 -19.50
CA SER A 2 -17.79 75.92 -19.46
C SER A 2 -18.70 74.92 -18.76
N ALA A 3 -18.86 73.71 -19.31
CA ALA A 3 -19.48 72.59 -18.63
C ALA A 3 -18.51 71.39 -18.63
N VAL A 4 -18.32 70.86 -17.42
CA VAL A 4 -17.28 69.94 -16.97
C VAL A 4 -17.67 68.50 -17.30
N PHE A 5 -16.86 67.82 -18.11
CA PHE A 5 -16.92 66.36 -18.28
C PHE A 5 -16.01 65.69 -17.23
N GLY A 6 -16.62 64.97 -16.28
CA GLY A 6 -15.93 64.17 -15.29
C GLY A 6 -15.34 62.89 -15.89
N HIS A 7 -14.02 62.75 -15.79
CA HIS A 7 -13.28 61.52 -16.07
C HIS A 7 -13.50 60.48 -14.95
N VAL A 8 -14.00 59.29 -15.30
CA VAL A 8 -14.16 58.13 -14.41
C VAL A 8 -12.97 57.17 -14.62
N PRO A 9 -12.40 56.56 -13.56
CA PRO A 9 -11.11 55.86 -13.64
C PRO A 9 -11.26 54.39 -14.09
N ALA A 10 -11.44 54.15 -15.39
CA ALA A 10 -11.53 52.78 -15.94
C ALA A 10 -10.16 52.06 -16.11
N VAL A 11 -9.03 52.77 -15.94
CA VAL A 11 -7.69 52.25 -16.28
C VAL A 11 -7.05 51.43 -15.16
N LYS A 12 -7.36 51.69 -13.88
CA LYS A 12 -6.78 50.93 -12.74
C LYS A 12 -7.32 49.51 -12.62
N GLU A 13 -8.56 49.25 -13.04
CA GLU A 13 -9.17 47.92 -12.88
C GLU A 13 -8.70 46.88 -13.89
N ARG A 14 -8.50 47.26 -15.17
CA ARG A 14 -7.90 46.36 -16.18
C ARG A 14 -6.48 45.93 -15.80
N PHE A 15 -5.78 46.76 -15.03
CA PHE A 15 -4.42 46.50 -14.57
C PHE A 15 -4.38 45.46 -13.43
N LEU A 16 -5.33 45.52 -12.48
CA LEU A 16 -5.43 44.54 -11.40
C LEU A 16 -5.85 43.15 -11.92
N PHE A 17 -6.82 43.09 -12.85
CA PHE A 17 -7.28 41.82 -13.43
C PHE A 17 -6.18 41.13 -14.26
N ARG A 18 -5.42 41.90 -15.05
CA ARG A 18 -4.24 41.37 -15.77
C ARG A 18 -3.14 40.86 -14.83
N ARG A 19 -2.94 41.50 -13.67
CA ARG A 19 -1.96 41.04 -12.67
C ARG A 19 -2.43 39.78 -11.94
N LEU A 20 -3.71 39.70 -11.60
CA LEU A 20 -4.31 38.50 -10.99
C LEU A 20 -4.30 37.33 -11.96
N PHE A 21 -4.75 37.53 -13.20
CA PHE A 21 -4.75 36.48 -14.22
C PHE A 21 -3.32 36.09 -14.63
N GLY A 22 -2.42 37.06 -14.82
CA GLY A 22 -1.01 36.79 -15.09
C GLY A 22 -0.30 36.07 -13.95
N GLY A 23 -0.58 36.44 -12.70
CA GLY A 23 -0.08 35.74 -11.51
C GLY A 23 -0.60 34.31 -11.41
N LEU A 24 -1.87 34.07 -11.76
CA LEU A 24 -2.49 32.75 -11.74
C LEU A 24 -1.96 31.84 -12.87
N VAL A 25 -1.67 32.41 -14.04
CA VAL A 25 -1.01 31.71 -15.16
C VAL A 25 0.45 31.38 -14.83
N ILE A 26 1.19 32.29 -14.20
CA ILE A 26 2.58 32.03 -13.76
C ILE A 26 2.60 30.99 -12.65
N LEU A 27 1.69 31.07 -11.69
CA LEU A 27 1.53 30.05 -10.64
C LEU A 27 1.19 28.70 -11.27
N ALA A 28 0.25 28.65 -12.23
CA ALA A 28 -0.08 27.43 -12.96
C ALA A 28 1.11 26.89 -13.75
N ALA A 29 1.92 27.75 -14.39
CA ALA A 29 3.11 27.34 -15.11
C ALA A 29 4.20 26.77 -14.18
N ILE A 30 4.40 27.38 -13.00
CA ILE A 30 5.33 26.88 -11.96
C ILE A 30 4.83 25.55 -11.39
N ILE A 31 3.51 25.42 -11.19
CA ILE A 31 2.87 24.17 -10.76
C ILE A 31 3.06 23.07 -11.80
N LEU A 32 2.87 23.38 -13.09
CA LEU A 32 3.02 22.45 -14.20
C LEU A 32 4.48 22.08 -14.50
N SER A 33 5.45 22.94 -14.20
CA SER A 33 6.88 22.67 -14.37
C SER A 33 7.50 21.85 -13.23
N GLY A 34 6.80 21.74 -12.10
CA GLY A 34 7.16 20.83 -11.02
C GLY A 34 6.80 19.40 -11.41
N CYS A 35 7.61 18.74 -12.24
CA CYS A 35 7.55 17.29 -12.40
C CYS A 35 7.65 16.69 -10.99
N ALA A 36 6.53 16.16 -10.50
CA ALA A 36 6.44 15.60 -9.17
C ALA A 36 7.36 14.39 -9.11
N GLU A 37 8.56 14.56 -8.53
CA GLU A 37 9.33 13.43 -8.01
C GLU A 37 8.41 12.62 -7.11
N THR A 38 8.44 11.31 -7.31
CA THR A 38 7.63 10.39 -6.52
C THR A 38 8.03 10.57 -5.06
N PRO A 39 7.08 10.78 -4.13
CA PRO A 39 7.43 11.09 -2.75
C PRO A 39 8.36 10.01 -2.20
N GLU A 40 9.45 10.46 -1.56
CA GLU A 40 10.45 9.61 -0.89
C GLU A 40 9.83 8.83 0.28
N ARG A 41 8.73 9.37 0.84
CA ARG A 41 8.01 8.82 1.98
C ARG A 41 6.53 8.60 1.66
N LEU A 42 6.01 7.45 2.04
CA LEU A 42 4.60 7.09 1.86
C LEU A 42 3.86 7.16 3.20
N TRP A 43 2.64 7.68 3.15
CA TRP A 43 1.74 7.73 4.29
C TRP A 43 1.08 6.37 4.48
N LEU A 44 1.20 5.81 5.68
CA LEU A 44 0.54 4.57 6.06
C LEU A 44 -0.78 4.85 6.78
N LYS A 45 -1.76 3.96 6.59
CA LYS A 45 -3.03 3.99 7.32
C LYS A 45 -3.01 3.17 8.61
N ALA A 46 -1.93 2.45 8.89
CA ALA A 46 -1.76 1.66 10.10
C ALA A 46 -1.27 2.54 11.28
N PRO A 47 -2.07 2.73 12.34
CA PRO A 47 -1.63 3.47 13.51
C PRO A 47 -0.46 2.77 14.22
N GLY A 48 0.49 3.54 14.74
CA GLY A 48 1.67 2.98 15.43
C GLY A 48 2.89 2.78 14.53
N TRP A 49 2.70 2.77 13.21
CA TRP A 49 3.78 2.63 12.24
C TRP A 49 4.43 3.96 11.88
N SER A 50 5.70 3.92 11.50
CA SER A 50 6.40 5.02 10.85
C SER A 50 5.78 5.31 9.48
N ARG A 51 6.10 6.47 8.89
CA ARG A 51 5.94 6.60 7.42
C ARG A 51 6.87 5.59 6.75
N ALA A 52 6.45 5.07 5.59
CA ALA A 52 7.32 4.18 4.83
C ALA A 52 8.34 4.99 4.04
N GLU A 53 9.58 4.53 4.03
CA GLU A 53 10.71 5.18 3.37
C GLU A 53 11.19 4.31 2.22
N HIS A 54 11.54 4.95 1.09
CA HIS A 54 12.19 4.28 -0.02
C HIS A 54 13.65 3.99 0.34
N VAL A 55 14.03 2.72 0.38
CA VAL A 55 15.38 2.29 0.78
C VAL A 55 16.23 1.85 -0.41
N GLY A 56 15.62 1.40 -1.49
CA GLY A 56 16.33 0.94 -2.69
C GLY A 56 15.40 0.54 -3.82
N ASP A 57 15.99 0.10 -4.93
CA ASP A 57 15.26 -0.33 -6.12
C ASP A 57 15.64 -1.78 -6.46
N THR A 58 14.73 -2.49 -7.12
CA THR A 58 14.98 -3.86 -7.58
C THR A 58 14.26 -4.14 -8.89
N ALA A 59 14.91 -4.89 -9.78
CA ALA A 59 14.31 -5.33 -11.04
C ALA A 59 13.41 -6.57 -10.88
N THR A 60 13.41 -7.24 -9.72
CA THR A 60 12.59 -8.43 -9.46
C THR A 60 11.33 -8.11 -8.67
N GLY A 61 10.26 -8.87 -8.91
CA GLY A 61 8.98 -8.72 -8.21
C GLY A 61 8.86 -9.58 -6.95
N ASP A 62 9.99 -10.01 -6.39
CA ASP A 62 10.07 -10.89 -5.22
C ASP A 62 10.00 -10.11 -3.92
N ALA A 63 9.60 -10.76 -2.83
CA ALA A 63 9.51 -10.09 -1.54
C ALA A 63 10.91 -9.63 -1.08
N PRO A 64 11.07 -8.39 -0.61
CA PRO A 64 12.35 -7.86 -0.16
C PRO A 64 12.66 -8.40 1.25
N VAL A 65 13.06 -9.67 1.31
CA VAL A 65 13.47 -10.32 2.57
C VAL A 65 14.72 -9.61 3.08
N PHE A 66 14.61 -9.03 4.27
CA PHE A 66 15.67 -8.23 4.88
C PHE A 66 16.14 -8.83 6.20
N ALA A 67 17.36 -8.49 6.57
CA ALA A 67 17.95 -8.85 7.84
C ALA A 67 17.88 -7.71 8.84
N LEU A 68 17.70 -8.05 10.11
CA LEU A 68 17.75 -7.13 11.23
C LEU A 68 18.92 -7.53 12.13
N THR A 69 19.78 -6.58 12.47
CA THR A 69 20.87 -6.77 13.43
C THR A 69 20.40 -6.43 14.86
N PRO A 70 21.11 -6.90 15.90
CA PRO A 70 20.80 -6.55 17.30
C PRO A 70 20.88 -5.05 17.61
N ASP A 71 21.69 -4.29 16.88
CA ASP A 71 21.78 -2.83 16.98
C ASP A 71 20.71 -2.10 16.13
N GLY A 72 19.82 -2.83 15.48
CA GLY A 72 18.68 -2.30 14.73
C GLY A 72 19.04 -1.73 13.36
N VAL A 73 20.17 -2.17 12.79
CA VAL A 73 20.49 -1.96 11.37
C VAL A 73 19.67 -2.95 10.55
N VAL A 74 19.08 -2.47 9.46
CA VAL A 74 18.27 -3.27 8.55
C VAL A 74 18.92 -3.30 7.18
N ALA A 75 19.19 -4.49 6.64
CA ALA A 75 19.83 -4.65 5.33
C ALA A 75 18.93 -5.35 4.31
N PHE A 76 18.90 -4.79 3.10
CA PHE A 76 18.11 -5.26 1.97
C PHE A 76 19.02 -5.68 0.81
N LEU A 77 18.56 -6.65 0.02
CA LEU A 77 19.16 -7.05 -1.25
C LEU A 77 18.16 -6.82 -2.38
N GLY A 78 18.55 -5.95 -3.30
CA GLY A 78 17.86 -5.69 -4.56
C GLY A 78 18.65 -6.21 -5.75
N VAL A 79 18.02 -6.12 -6.91
CA VAL A 79 18.63 -6.43 -8.21
C VAL A 79 18.71 -5.17 -9.03
N GLY A 80 19.93 -4.66 -9.23
CA GLY A 80 20.19 -3.58 -10.17
C GLY A 80 20.07 -4.06 -11.61
N ASN A 81 19.63 -3.16 -12.50
CA ASN A 81 19.59 -3.40 -13.93
C ASN A 81 20.23 -2.21 -14.66
N ARG A 82 21.31 -2.46 -15.40
CA ARG A 82 21.94 -1.44 -16.25
C ARG A 82 22.06 -1.99 -17.66
N SER A 83 21.30 -1.41 -18.58
CA SER A 83 21.30 -1.79 -20.00
C SER A 83 21.03 -3.28 -20.23
N GLY A 84 20.13 -3.88 -19.44
CA GLY A 84 19.76 -5.29 -19.52
C GLY A 84 20.71 -6.25 -18.81
N ARG A 85 21.78 -5.75 -18.17
CA ARG A 85 22.64 -6.54 -17.29
C ARG A 85 22.16 -6.42 -15.85
N TYR A 86 21.84 -7.55 -15.24
CA TYR A 86 21.44 -7.63 -13.84
C TYR A 86 22.64 -7.86 -12.92
N PHE A 87 22.64 -7.25 -11.74
CA PHE A 87 23.68 -7.39 -10.72
C PHE A 87 23.10 -7.16 -9.31
N PRO A 88 23.72 -7.70 -8.24
CA PRO A 88 23.24 -7.49 -6.88
C PRO A 88 23.46 -6.04 -6.41
N GLU A 89 22.48 -5.48 -5.71
CA GLU A 89 22.60 -4.23 -4.98
C GLU A 89 22.17 -4.43 -3.54
N ALA A 90 22.95 -3.92 -2.60
CA ALA A 90 22.63 -4.03 -1.18
C ALA A 90 22.59 -2.64 -0.53
N VAL A 91 21.70 -2.47 0.42
CA VAL A 91 21.57 -1.24 1.20
C VAL A 91 21.30 -1.59 2.65
N ALA A 92 21.97 -0.90 3.56
CA ALA A 92 21.66 -0.96 4.98
C ALA A 92 21.19 0.40 5.47
N VAL A 93 20.19 0.39 6.35
CA VAL A 93 19.64 1.57 7.01
C VAL A 93 19.71 1.43 8.53
N ASP A 94 19.86 2.54 9.22
CA ASP A 94 19.83 2.60 10.68
C ASP A 94 18.39 2.52 11.23
N GLN A 95 18.24 2.52 12.55
CA GLN A 95 16.94 2.53 13.23
C GLN A 95 16.05 3.74 12.92
N LYS A 96 16.57 4.79 12.26
CA LYS A 96 15.81 5.97 11.82
C LYS A 96 15.40 5.87 10.35
N GLY A 97 15.84 4.83 9.64
CA GLY A 97 15.65 4.65 8.20
C GLY A 97 16.72 5.35 7.34
N GLN A 98 17.77 5.89 7.95
CA GLN A 98 18.83 6.58 7.21
C GLN A 98 19.87 5.59 6.67
N PRO A 99 20.37 5.77 5.44
CA PRO A 99 21.33 4.84 4.85
C PRO A 99 22.66 4.86 5.63
N VAL A 100 23.08 3.68 6.08
CA VAL A 100 24.42 3.43 6.64
C VAL A 100 25.41 3.26 5.50
N TRP A 101 25.04 2.43 4.52
CA TRP A 101 25.79 2.22 3.29
C TRP A 101 24.88 1.75 2.16
N LYS A 102 25.32 1.97 0.92
CA LYS A 102 24.69 1.46 -0.31
C LYS A 102 25.78 0.93 -1.23
N LYS A 103 25.63 -0.31 -1.68
CA LYS A 103 26.63 -1.04 -2.48
C LYS A 103 26.00 -1.60 -3.74
N SER A 104 26.75 -1.48 -4.83
CA SER A 104 26.36 -1.95 -6.15
C SER A 104 27.46 -2.87 -6.67
N PHE A 105 27.16 -4.15 -6.85
CA PHE A 105 28.14 -5.16 -7.21
C PHE A 105 28.12 -5.44 -8.71
N ALA A 106 28.27 -4.39 -9.53
CA ALA A 106 28.15 -4.46 -10.99
C ALA A 106 29.16 -5.40 -11.68
N SER A 107 30.23 -5.82 -11.00
CA SER A 107 31.15 -6.86 -11.47
C SER A 107 30.49 -8.25 -11.51
N ILE A 108 29.55 -8.53 -10.62
CA ILE A 108 28.80 -9.78 -10.52
C ILE A 108 27.64 -9.73 -11.51
N SER A 109 27.67 -10.58 -12.53
CA SER A 109 26.57 -10.67 -13.48
C SER A 109 25.55 -11.72 -13.04
N MET A 110 24.28 -11.35 -13.02
CA MET A 110 23.16 -12.26 -12.81
C MET A 110 22.41 -12.49 -14.11
N ALA A 111 21.97 -13.73 -14.32
CA ALA A 111 21.14 -14.10 -15.47
C ALA A 111 19.80 -14.59 -14.94
N ARG A 112 18.70 -13.90 -15.25
CA ARG A 112 17.35 -14.22 -14.72
C ARG A 112 17.35 -14.34 -13.18
N PRO A 113 17.73 -13.26 -12.47
CA PRO A 113 17.74 -13.27 -11.02
C PRO A 113 16.33 -13.48 -10.46
N ASP A 114 16.24 -14.17 -9.33
CA ASP A 114 14.99 -14.60 -8.72
C ASP A 114 15.21 -14.79 -7.20
N ALA A 115 14.22 -14.46 -6.39
CA ALA A 115 14.19 -14.59 -4.93
C ALA A 115 15.47 -14.10 -4.21
N PRO A 116 15.89 -12.82 -4.32
CA PRO A 116 16.93 -12.26 -3.47
C PRO A 116 16.47 -12.22 -1.99
N SER A 117 17.35 -12.59 -1.06
CA SER A 117 17.10 -12.45 0.38
C SER A 117 18.37 -12.16 1.18
N VAL A 118 18.18 -11.51 2.33
CA VAL A 118 19.24 -11.22 3.31
C VAL A 118 18.85 -11.76 4.67
N TYR A 119 19.81 -12.36 5.35
CA TYR A 119 19.66 -12.78 6.75
C TYR A 119 20.85 -12.32 7.59
N TRP A 120 20.67 -12.28 8.91
CA TRP A 120 21.74 -11.96 9.86
C TRP A 120 22.20 -13.24 10.57
N ALA A 121 23.47 -13.60 10.41
CA ALA A 121 24.11 -14.70 11.14
C ALA A 121 25.63 -14.53 11.15
N HIS A 122 26.29 -15.11 12.15
CA HIS A 122 27.75 -15.05 12.32
C HIS A 122 28.33 -13.62 12.28
N ASN A 123 27.57 -12.64 12.79
CA ASN A 123 27.92 -11.21 12.73
C ASN A 123 28.15 -10.66 11.30
N ALA A 124 27.50 -11.25 10.31
CA ALA A 124 27.56 -10.81 8.92
C ALA A 124 26.17 -10.86 8.28
N PHE A 125 26.00 -10.10 7.20
CA PHE A 125 24.82 -10.23 6.36
C PHE A 125 25.02 -11.37 5.36
N GLN A 126 24.16 -12.37 5.44
CA GLN A 126 24.15 -13.56 4.61
C GLN A 126 23.20 -13.33 3.43
N LEU A 127 23.74 -13.18 2.22
CA LEU A 127 22.98 -12.96 1.00
C LEU A 127 22.68 -14.27 0.31
N PHE A 128 21.45 -14.46 -0.16
CA PHE A 128 21.06 -15.58 -1.01
C PHE A 128 20.26 -15.09 -2.21
N TRP A 129 20.49 -15.70 -3.38
CA TRP A 129 19.67 -15.44 -4.57
C TRP A 129 19.76 -16.59 -5.56
N ILE A 130 18.77 -16.68 -6.45
CA ILE A 130 18.81 -17.60 -7.58
C ILE A 130 19.29 -16.81 -8.81
N SER A 131 20.26 -17.36 -9.54
CA SER A 131 20.67 -16.87 -10.86
C SER A 131 20.77 -18.05 -11.81
N ASN A 132 20.08 -17.96 -12.95
CA ASN A 132 19.98 -19.01 -13.96
C ASN A 132 19.63 -20.39 -13.37
N LYS A 133 18.67 -20.42 -12.44
CA LYS A 133 18.24 -21.63 -11.73
C LYS A 133 19.36 -22.30 -10.93
N SER A 134 20.35 -21.57 -10.46
CA SER A 134 21.33 -22.02 -9.45
C SER A 134 21.24 -21.12 -8.22
N LEU A 135 21.40 -21.70 -7.03
CA LEU A 135 21.42 -20.94 -5.77
C LEU A 135 22.83 -20.41 -5.51
N PHE A 136 22.93 -19.14 -5.18
CA PHE A 136 24.17 -18.46 -4.82
C PHE A 136 24.10 -17.89 -3.41
N HIS A 137 25.27 -17.78 -2.79
CA HIS A 137 25.48 -17.16 -1.48
C HIS A 137 26.67 -16.22 -1.49
N ALA A 138 26.59 -15.17 -0.67
CA ALA A 138 27.72 -14.30 -0.36
C ALA A 138 27.55 -13.69 1.04
N GLU A 139 28.65 -13.25 1.63
CA GLU A 139 28.66 -12.52 2.90
C GLU A 139 29.04 -11.06 2.71
N LEU A 140 28.32 -10.17 3.40
CA LEU A 140 28.69 -8.76 3.53
C LEU A 140 29.13 -8.44 4.95
N GLU A 141 30.20 -7.67 5.04
CA GLU A 141 30.65 -7.10 6.29
C GLU A 141 29.68 -5.99 6.76
N PRO A 142 29.27 -5.96 8.04
CA PRO A 142 28.16 -5.12 8.49
C PRO A 142 28.39 -3.61 8.40
N THR A 143 29.62 -3.14 8.61
CA THR A 143 29.91 -1.69 8.75
C THR A 143 30.14 -1.00 7.41
N SER A 144 30.77 -1.69 6.47
CA SER A 144 31.15 -1.21 5.15
C SER A 144 30.22 -1.69 4.05
N GLY A 145 29.53 -2.82 4.25
CA GLY A 145 28.77 -3.51 3.22
C GLY A 145 29.64 -4.17 2.15
N GLU A 146 30.96 -4.26 2.36
CA GLU A 146 31.87 -4.93 1.43
C GLU A 146 31.67 -6.44 1.46
N MET A 147 31.79 -7.05 0.28
CA MET A 147 31.64 -8.50 0.15
C MET A 147 32.96 -9.19 0.53
N ALA A 148 32.90 -10.12 1.48
CA ALA A 148 34.11 -10.77 2.01
C ALA A 148 34.81 -11.65 0.98
N ALA A 149 34.03 -12.31 0.11
CA ALA A 149 34.52 -13.19 -0.95
C ALA A 149 33.56 -13.18 -2.15
N SER A 150 34.03 -13.60 -3.32
CA SER A 150 33.16 -13.77 -4.49
C SER A 150 32.00 -14.73 -4.20
N PRO A 151 30.81 -14.51 -4.80
CA PRO A 151 29.65 -15.37 -4.58
C PRO A 151 29.94 -16.84 -4.88
N GLN A 152 29.44 -17.71 -4.02
CA GLN A 152 29.59 -19.14 -4.12
C GLN A 152 28.29 -19.78 -4.63
N LYS A 153 28.41 -20.76 -5.54
CA LYS A 153 27.27 -21.54 -6.04
C LYS A 153 27.00 -22.69 -5.08
N LEU A 154 25.85 -22.69 -4.41
CA LEU A 154 25.51 -23.68 -3.39
C LEU A 154 24.79 -24.92 -3.94
N SER A 155 24.04 -24.77 -5.04
CA SER A 155 23.16 -25.85 -5.52
C SER A 155 23.88 -26.96 -6.30
N GLY A 156 25.21 -26.93 -6.43
CA GLY A 156 25.95 -27.86 -7.29
C GLY A 156 25.39 -27.87 -8.71
N GLU A 157 25.11 -29.06 -9.27
CA GLU A 157 24.49 -29.21 -10.60
C GLU A 157 22.95 -29.17 -10.57
N HIS A 158 22.34 -29.07 -9.39
CA HIS A 158 20.89 -29.08 -9.24
C HIS A 158 20.27 -27.74 -9.64
N ARG A 159 19.13 -27.82 -10.33
CA ARG A 159 18.33 -26.65 -10.69
C ARG A 159 17.48 -26.21 -9.51
N VAL A 160 17.37 -24.91 -9.29
CA VAL A 160 16.64 -24.30 -8.18
C VAL A 160 15.52 -23.40 -8.70
N GLN A 161 14.31 -23.58 -8.17
CA GLN A 161 13.19 -22.66 -8.34
C GLN A 161 12.86 -21.91 -7.04
N SER A 162 13.05 -22.54 -5.89
CA SER A 162 12.71 -21.97 -4.59
C SER A 162 13.70 -22.45 -3.54
N TYR A 163 13.96 -21.64 -2.52
CA TYR A 163 14.74 -22.04 -1.35
C TYR A 163 14.13 -21.41 -0.09
N SER A 164 14.51 -21.95 1.06
CA SER A 164 14.17 -21.40 2.36
C SER A 164 15.40 -21.51 3.27
N VAL A 165 15.62 -20.46 4.04
CA VAL A 165 16.68 -20.38 5.04
C VAL A 165 16.02 -20.20 6.39
N ALA A 166 16.52 -20.93 7.38
CA ALA A 166 16.19 -20.72 8.79
C ALA A 166 17.49 -20.52 9.58
N ILE A 167 17.44 -19.61 10.55
CA ILE A 167 18.56 -19.29 11.44
C ILE A 167 18.07 -19.46 12.86
N ASP A 168 18.81 -20.20 13.67
CA ASP A 168 18.48 -20.39 15.08
C ASP A 168 19.01 -19.24 15.95
N GLN A 169 18.74 -19.31 17.26
CA GLN A 169 19.19 -18.28 18.21
C GLN A 169 20.72 -18.24 18.37
N GLN A 170 21.42 -19.30 17.97
CA GLN A 170 22.87 -19.42 18.02
C GLN A 170 23.54 -18.91 16.72
N GLY A 171 22.74 -18.56 15.71
CA GLY A 171 23.22 -18.09 14.41
C GLY A 171 23.51 -19.19 13.41
N ARG A 172 23.19 -20.46 13.73
CA ARG A 172 23.37 -21.59 12.82
C ARG A 172 22.39 -21.51 11.67
N ILE A 173 22.89 -21.77 10.46
CA ILE A 173 22.17 -21.56 9.21
C ILE A 173 21.78 -22.92 8.62
N VAL A 174 20.48 -23.11 8.37
CA VAL A 174 19.97 -24.24 7.60
C VAL A 174 19.34 -23.74 6.30
N VAL A 175 19.76 -24.34 5.18
CA VAL A 175 19.29 -23.98 3.84
C VAL A 175 18.71 -25.20 3.15
N TRP A 176 17.45 -25.11 2.75
CA TRP A 176 16.81 -26.09 1.88
C TRP A 176 16.44 -25.42 0.56
N PHE A 177 16.59 -26.16 -0.54
CA PHE A 177 16.23 -25.67 -1.86
C PHE A 177 15.55 -26.75 -2.67
N ALA A 178 14.72 -26.33 -3.62
CA ALA A 178 14.01 -27.25 -4.48
C ALA A 178 14.00 -26.82 -5.94
N GLY A 179 14.00 -27.83 -6.81
CA GLY A 179 13.86 -27.66 -8.25
C GLY A 179 12.44 -27.29 -8.68
N PRO A 180 12.26 -26.89 -9.95
CA PRO A 180 10.95 -26.58 -10.47
C PRO A 180 10.06 -27.82 -10.60
N ARG A 181 8.73 -27.66 -10.67
CA ARG A 181 7.80 -28.79 -10.89
C ARG A 181 8.13 -29.69 -12.09
N SER A 182 8.75 -29.13 -13.13
CA SER A 182 9.19 -29.89 -14.31
C SER A 182 10.46 -30.72 -14.09
N ASN A 183 11.20 -30.45 -13.02
CA ASN A 183 12.39 -31.16 -12.57
C ASN A 183 12.47 -31.06 -11.04
N PRO A 184 11.56 -31.74 -10.31
CA PRO A 184 11.42 -31.59 -8.88
C PRO A 184 12.59 -32.24 -8.13
N GLY A 185 12.64 -31.99 -6.83
CA GLY A 185 13.69 -32.50 -5.96
C GLY A 185 13.96 -31.47 -4.87
N LEU A 186 13.77 -31.88 -3.63
CA LEU A 186 14.04 -31.12 -2.43
C LEU A 186 15.37 -31.57 -1.83
N TYR A 187 16.27 -30.63 -1.64
CA TYR A 187 17.62 -30.85 -1.13
C TYR A 187 17.86 -29.97 0.08
N ARG A 188 18.73 -30.43 0.98
CA ARG A 188 19.29 -29.64 2.08
C ARG A 188 20.79 -29.52 1.94
N LEU A 189 21.33 -28.40 2.41
CA LEU A 189 22.74 -28.32 2.74
C LEU A 189 22.94 -28.80 4.19
N PRO A 190 24.05 -29.48 4.50
CA PRO A 190 24.44 -29.71 5.89
C PRO A 190 24.51 -28.37 6.65
N ALA A 191 24.08 -28.36 7.91
CA ALA A 191 24.02 -27.13 8.71
C ALA A 191 25.43 -26.55 8.87
N ASP A 192 25.54 -25.22 8.75
CA ASP A 192 26.78 -24.44 8.82
C ASP A 192 27.88 -24.81 7.79
N GLU A 193 27.66 -25.81 6.94
CA GLU A 193 28.55 -26.19 5.85
C GLU A 193 27.88 -25.93 4.49
N LEU A 194 27.69 -24.64 4.17
CA LEU A 194 27.01 -24.21 2.94
C LEU A 194 27.71 -24.72 1.66
N THR A 195 29.01 -25.02 1.71
CA THR A 195 29.79 -25.51 0.56
C THR A 195 29.74 -27.02 0.36
N ALA A 196 29.13 -27.77 1.28
CA ALA A 196 29.04 -29.22 1.18
C ALA A 196 28.07 -29.66 0.08
N GLU A 197 28.17 -30.93 -0.32
CA GLU A 197 27.29 -31.48 -1.35
C GLU A 197 25.82 -31.52 -0.87
N PRO A 198 24.85 -31.07 -1.70
CA PRO A 198 23.44 -31.11 -1.33
C PRO A 198 22.93 -32.54 -1.10
N VAL A 199 22.22 -32.73 0.02
CA VAL A 199 21.62 -34.02 0.39
C VAL A 199 20.15 -34.03 -0.04
N LEU A 200 19.76 -35.05 -0.81
CA LEU A 200 18.37 -35.24 -1.22
C LEU A 200 17.48 -35.63 -0.04
N ILE A 201 16.36 -34.92 0.13
CA ILE A 201 15.32 -35.24 1.12
C ILE A 201 14.14 -35.92 0.44
N ASP A 202 13.60 -35.30 -0.62
CA ASP A 202 12.40 -35.77 -1.33
C ASP A 202 12.56 -35.56 -2.83
N GLY A 203 12.56 -36.65 -3.61
CA GLY A 203 12.72 -36.62 -5.07
C GLY A 203 11.61 -35.89 -5.83
N VAL A 204 10.43 -35.71 -5.22
CA VAL A 204 9.28 -35.01 -5.81
C VAL A 204 8.89 -33.74 -5.05
N GLY A 205 9.64 -33.39 -4.01
CA GLY A 205 9.41 -32.23 -3.17
C GLY A 205 9.72 -30.91 -3.88
N VAL A 206 8.90 -29.89 -3.60
CA VAL A 206 9.01 -28.51 -4.08
C VAL A 206 8.60 -27.51 -3.00
N THR A 207 8.95 -26.22 -3.17
CA THR A 207 8.51 -25.08 -2.34
C THR A 207 8.67 -25.29 -0.82
N PRO A 208 9.92 -25.50 -0.33
CA PRO A 208 10.16 -25.65 1.09
C PRO A 208 9.94 -24.33 1.86
N THR A 209 9.49 -24.43 3.10
CA THR A 209 9.56 -23.37 4.12
C THR A 209 10.11 -23.94 5.41
N LEU A 210 11.09 -23.26 5.99
CA LEU A 210 11.76 -23.62 7.24
C LEU A 210 11.51 -22.58 8.33
N ARG A 211 11.34 -23.02 9.59
CA ARG A 211 11.27 -22.14 10.76
C ARG A 211 11.86 -22.84 11.98
N TYR A 212 12.56 -22.10 12.85
CA TYR A 212 12.94 -22.57 14.18
C TYR A 212 11.93 -22.11 15.21
N ASP A 213 11.48 -23.01 16.07
CA ASP A 213 10.71 -22.62 17.25
C ASP A 213 11.61 -22.04 18.37
N THR A 214 10.99 -21.66 19.49
CA THR A 214 11.71 -21.10 20.64
C THR A 214 12.58 -22.13 21.38
N SER A 215 12.35 -23.43 21.16
CA SER A 215 13.18 -24.53 21.69
C SER A 215 14.40 -24.84 20.81
N GLY A 216 14.46 -24.28 19.60
CA GLY A 216 15.50 -24.61 18.62
C GLY A 216 15.17 -25.84 17.77
N THR A 217 13.94 -26.33 17.80
CA THR A 217 13.46 -27.38 16.90
C THR A 217 13.24 -26.79 15.50
N LEU A 218 13.81 -27.42 14.48
CA LEU A 218 13.60 -27.05 13.09
C LEU A 218 12.30 -27.66 12.58
N HIS A 219 11.37 -26.78 12.19
CA HIS A 219 10.15 -27.14 11.48
C HIS A 219 10.36 -26.94 9.99
N ALA A 220 9.96 -27.94 9.20
CA ALA A 220 10.02 -27.89 7.75
C ALA A 220 8.66 -28.29 7.15
N VAL A 221 8.23 -27.53 6.14
CA VAL A 221 7.06 -27.88 5.32
C VAL A 221 7.41 -27.77 3.85
N TRP A 222 6.89 -28.67 3.02
CA TRP A 222 7.07 -28.62 1.56
C TRP A 222 5.86 -29.24 0.85
N ALA A 223 5.78 -29.02 -0.47
CA ALA A 223 4.75 -29.63 -1.30
C ALA A 223 5.30 -30.78 -2.15
N GLN A 224 4.45 -31.77 -2.39
CA GLN A 224 4.55 -32.69 -3.51
C GLN A 224 3.49 -32.29 -4.54
N HIS A 225 3.95 -31.79 -5.70
CA HIS A 225 3.07 -31.31 -6.77
C HIS A 225 3.59 -31.74 -8.15
N PRO A 226 3.47 -33.04 -8.49
CA PRO A 226 3.93 -33.58 -9.76
C PRO A 226 3.33 -32.82 -10.96
N MET A 227 4.08 -32.76 -12.06
CA MET A 227 3.61 -32.11 -13.29
C MET A 227 2.46 -32.93 -13.91
N GLY A 228 1.38 -32.25 -14.33
CA GLY A 228 0.20 -32.91 -14.91
C GLY A 228 -0.81 -33.42 -13.88
N GLU A 229 -0.46 -33.45 -12.60
CA GLU A 229 -1.38 -33.77 -11.52
C GLU A 229 -2.04 -32.52 -10.94
N THR A 230 -3.29 -32.69 -10.51
CA THR A 230 -4.05 -31.64 -9.80
C THR A 230 -4.01 -31.81 -8.30
N ASN A 231 -3.69 -32.99 -7.80
CA ASN A 231 -3.56 -33.23 -6.37
C ASN A 231 -2.24 -32.67 -5.86
N VAL A 232 -2.31 -31.98 -4.74
CA VAL A 232 -1.13 -31.45 -4.05
C VAL A 232 -1.17 -31.93 -2.62
N THR A 233 -0.04 -32.45 -2.15
CA THR A 233 0.13 -32.90 -0.77
C THR A 233 1.15 -32.00 -0.09
N PHE A 234 0.82 -31.47 1.09
CA PHE A 234 1.79 -30.78 1.93
C PHE A 234 2.27 -31.74 3.02
N LEU A 235 3.59 -31.81 3.15
CA LEU A 235 4.28 -32.61 4.15
C LEU A 235 4.97 -31.71 5.15
N TYR A 236 4.98 -32.15 6.41
CA TYR A 236 5.58 -31.45 7.53
C TYR A 236 6.53 -32.39 8.28
N SER A 237 7.64 -31.85 8.76
CA SER A 237 8.58 -32.53 9.65
C SER A 237 9.06 -31.54 10.72
N ALA A 238 9.38 -32.06 11.92
CA ALA A 238 9.99 -31.31 13.00
C ALA A 238 11.13 -32.14 13.60
N THR A 239 12.29 -31.53 13.79
CA THR A 239 13.50 -32.23 14.25
C THR A 239 14.40 -31.30 15.06
N ASP A 240 15.07 -31.87 16.07
CA ASP A 240 16.17 -31.20 16.77
C ASP A 240 17.54 -31.50 16.13
N SER A 241 17.55 -32.43 15.17
CA SER A 241 18.74 -32.85 14.43
C SER A 241 18.73 -32.34 13.00
N ASP A 242 19.91 -32.10 12.42
CA ASP A 242 20.02 -31.70 11.02
C ASP A 242 19.66 -32.83 10.04
N ALA A 243 19.41 -34.05 10.53
CA ALA A 243 19.20 -35.26 9.74
C ALA A 243 17.72 -35.51 9.39
N VAL A 244 17.04 -34.55 8.75
CA VAL A 244 15.67 -34.80 8.25
C VAL A 244 15.70 -35.78 7.10
N THR A 245 14.87 -36.82 7.22
CA THR A 245 14.57 -37.76 6.13
C THR A 245 13.09 -37.70 5.75
N LEU A 246 12.74 -38.24 4.57
CA LEU A 246 11.34 -38.32 4.12
C LEU A 246 10.47 -39.17 5.06
N ASP A 247 11.05 -40.17 5.74
CA ASP A 247 10.31 -41.08 6.62
C ASP A 247 9.79 -40.39 7.89
N ASP A 248 10.43 -39.28 8.28
CA ASP A 248 10.04 -38.42 9.40
C ASP A 248 8.87 -37.50 9.04
N ALA A 249 8.53 -37.40 7.74
CA ALA A 249 7.50 -36.51 7.26
C ALA A 249 6.08 -37.02 7.57
N ARG A 250 5.15 -36.09 7.80
CA ARG A 250 3.72 -36.35 7.98
C ARG A 250 2.92 -35.50 7.02
N ILE A 251 1.90 -36.11 6.42
CA ILE A 251 0.97 -35.40 5.54
C ILE A 251 0.05 -34.54 6.40
N VAL A 252 0.05 -33.23 6.17
CA VAL A 252 -0.79 -32.27 6.90
C VAL A 252 -1.96 -31.77 6.07
N VAL A 253 -1.80 -31.66 4.75
CA VAL A 253 -2.86 -31.19 3.85
C VAL A 253 -2.86 -31.99 2.57
N ARG A 254 -4.07 -32.32 2.09
CA ARG A 254 -4.32 -32.72 0.70
C ARG A 254 -5.26 -31.72 0.08
N THR A 255 -4.81 -31.06 -0.98
CA THR A 255 -5.59 -30.05 -1.71
C THR A 255 -5.56 -30.32 -3.21
N LYS A 256 -6.35 -29.56 -3.96
CA LYS A 256 -6.40 -29.64 -5.42
C LYS A 256 -6.08 -28.28 -6.03
N SER A 257 -5.14 -28.26 -6.96
CA SER A 257 -4.86 -27.10 -7.82
C SER A 257 -5.31 -27.44 -9.24
N ALA A 258 -6.36 -26.77 -9.72
CA ALA A 258 -6.87 -27.01 -11.06
C ALA A 258 -5.85 -26.59 -12.15
N VAL A 259 -5.96 -27.18 -13.33
CA VAL A 259 -5.19 -26.76 -14.51
C VAL A 259 -5.50 -25.29 -14.81
N GLY A 260 -4.47 -24.49 -15.07
CA GLY A 260 -4.61 -23.05 -15.27
C GLY A 260 -4.70 -22.23 -13.98
N SER A 261 -4.49 -22.87 -12.81
CA SER A 261 -4.32 -22.18 -11.53
C SER A 261 -2.86 -22.13 -11.10
N ILE A 262 -2.52 -21.12 -10.31
CA ILE A 262 -1.23 -21.03 -9.64
C ILE A 262 -1.44 -21.31 -8.16
N LEU A 263 -0.68 -22.28 -7.65
CA LEU A 263 -0.57 -22.53 -6.22
C LEU A 263 0.66 -21.79 -5.68
N ALA A 264 0.45 -20.91 -4.72
CA ALA A 264 1.48 -20.32 -3.89
C ALA A 264 1.45 -20.96 -2.50
N GLY A 265 2.62 -21.39 -2.01
CA GLY A 265 2.80 -22.11 -0.76
C GLY A 265 3.30 -23.55 -0.96
N PRO A 266 3.41 -24.33 0.13
CA PRO A 266 3.06 -23.98 1.50
C PRO A 266 3.90 -22.85 2.09
N ILE A 267 3.27 -21.97 2.87
CA ILE A 267 3.94 -20.97 3.71
C ILE A 267 3.67 -21.32 5.17
N MET A 268 4.72 -21.39 5.98
CA MET A 268 4.60 -21.67 7.41
C MET A 268 4.91 -20.44 8.24
N GLY A 269 4.04 -20.19 9.21
CA GLY A 269 4.28 -19.30 10.35
C GLY A 269 4.20 -20.11 11.63
N ILE A 270 4.92 -19.69 12.66
CA ILE A 270 4.87 -20.32 13.98
C ILE A 270 4.74 -19.21 15.04
N ASN A 271 3.96 -19.47 16.07
CA ASN A 271 4.00 -18.71 17.32
C ASN A 271 4.65 -19.59 18.41
N ALA A 272 4.54 -19.21 19.68
CA ALA A 272 5.10 -19.98 20.79
C ALA A 272 4.51 -21.40 20.97
N THR A 273 3.32 -21.70 20.43
CA THR A 273 2.57 -22.94 20.73
C THR A 273 2.14 -23.73 19.50
N ASP A 274 1.92 -23.05 18.38
CA ASP A 274 1.24 -23.56 17.20
C ASP A 274 2.01 -23.24 15.92
N ALA A 275 1.94 -24.18 14.98
CA ALA A 275 2.30 -23.96 13.59
C ALA A 275 1.05 -23.65 12.76
N TYR A 276 1.20 -22.71 11.83
CA TYR A 276 0.17 -22.29 10.89
C TYR A 276 0.68 -22.51 9.48
N LEU A 277 -0.15 -23.12 8.64
CA LEU A 277 0.18 -23.43 7.27
C LEU A 277 -0.79 -22.75 6.32
N PHE A 278 -0.28 -21.91 5.43
CA PHE A 278 -1.04 -21.13 4.46
C PHE A 278 -0.77 -21.56 3.03
N TRP A 279 -1.78 -21.46 2.17
CA TRP A 279 -1.62 -21.58 0.72
C TRP A 279 -2.67 -20.76 -0.01
N THR A 280 -2.32 -20.32 -1.21
CA THR A 280 -3.19 -19.54 -2.10
C THR A 280 -3.31 -20.22 -3.45
N ILE A 281 -4.54 -20.37 -3.94
CA ILE A 281 -4.83 -20.82 -5.30
C ILE A 281 -5.41 -19.63 -6.07
N GLU A 282 -4.71 -19.19 -7.12
CA GLU A 282 -5.16 -18.15 -8.04
C GLU A 282 -5.54 -18.79 -9.37
N VAL A 283 -6.81 -18.68 -9.77
CA VAL A 283 -7.29 -19.21 -11.06
C VAL A 283 -7.03 -18.18 -12.15
N ARG A 284 -6.21 -18.53 -13.16
CA ARG A 284 -5.82 -17.59 -14.24
C ARG A 284 -6.56 -17.77 -15.55
N THR A 285 -7.25 -18.89 -15.74
CA THR A 285 -7.95 -19.19 -16.99
C THR A 285 -9.35 -19.76 -16.74
N GLY A 286 -10.21 -19.73 -17.77
CA GLY A 286 -11.58 -20.22 -17.69
C GLY A 286 -12.57 -19.23 -17.05
N LEU A 287 -13.79 -19.69 -16.76
CA LEU A 287 -14.87 -18.86 -16.23
C LEU A 287 -14.61 -18.31 -14.83
N ALA A 288 -13.75 -18.97 -14.05
CA ALA A 288 -13.37 -18.55 -12.71
C ALA A 288 -12.08 -17.71 -12.69
N ALA A 289 -11.58 -17.26 -13.85
CA ALA A 289 -10.36 -16.45 -13.93
C ALA A 289 -10.45 -15.19 -13.06
N GLY A 290 -9.39 -14.92 -12.30
CA GLY A 290 -9.34 -13.83 -11.33
C GLY A 290 -9.92 -14.17 -9.94
N SER A 291 -10.41 -15.40 -9.74
CA SER A 291 -10.73 -15.91 -8.41
C SER A 291 -9.47 -16.29 -7.65
N VAL A 292 -9.51 -16.06 -6.34
CA VAL A 292 -8.41 -16.32 -5.41
C VAL A 292 -9.00 -16.99 -4.17
N ASP A 293 -8.42 -18.12 -3.80
CA ASP A 293 -8.76 -18.88 -2.59
C ASP A 293 -7.50 -19.06 -1.75
N THR A 294 -7.45 -18.34 -0.63
CA THR A 294 -6.39 -18.47 0.37
C THR A 294 -6.94 -19.19 1.58
N ARG A 295 -6.25 -20.25 1.99
CA ARG A 295 -6.67 -21.10 3.11
C ARG A 295 -5.53 -21.31 4.09
N TYR A 296 -5.90 -21.71 5.30
CA TYR A 296 -4.96 -22.10 6.32
C TYR A 296 -5.45 -23.29 7.15
N ILE A 297 -4.49 -23.96 7.79
CA ILE A 297 -4.70 -24.85 8.93
C ILE A 297 -3.75 -24.42 10.06
N PHE A 298 -4.01 -24.87 11.28
CA PHE A 298 -3.07 -24.77 12.38
C PHE A 298 -3.04 -26.07 13.19
N PHE A 299 -1.96 -26.30 13.93
CA PHE A 299 -1.79 -27.40 14.87
C PHE A 299 -0.75 -27.05 15.93
N PRO A 300 -0.82 -27.65 17.13
CA PRO A 300 0.24 -27.53 18.13
C PRO A 300 1.59 -27.98 17.58
N LEU A 301 2.67 -27.27 17.94
CA LEU A 301 4.03 -27.57 17.48
C LEU A 301 4.39 -29.05 17.72
N GLY A 302 4.94 -29.68 16.69
CA GLY A 302 5.31 -31.11 16.73
C GLY A 302 4.14 -32.10 16.67
N ARG A 303 2.88 -31.65 16.62
CA ARG A 303 1.68 -32.51 16.58
C ARG A 303 0.82 -32.30 15.33
N PRO A 304 1.36 -32.54 14.11
CA PRO A 304 0.65 -32.32 12.85
C PRO A 304 -0.64 -33.15 12.71
N GLN A 305 -0.78 -34.25 13.44
CA GLN A 305 -1.99 -35.07 13.47
C GLN A 305 -3.20 -34.37 14.13
N GLU A 306 -2.97 -33.31 14.90
CA GLU A 306 -4.00 -32.49 15.55
C GLU A 306 -4.38 -31.28 14.68
N ALA A 307 -4.06 -31.30 13.38
CA ALA A 307 -4.39 -30.24 12.44
C ALA A 307 -5.88 -29.91 12.39
N SER A 308 -6.16 -28.61 12.43
CA SER A 308 -7.50 -28.06 12.21
C SER A 308 -8.01 -28.39 10.80
N ALA A 309 -9.32 -28.26 10.61
CA ALA A 309 -9.87 -28.24 9.26
C ALA A 309 -9.34 -27.04 8.46
N ALA A 310 -9.13 -27.25 7.15
CA ALA A 310 -8.75 -26.20 6.24
C ALA A 310 -9.82 -25.11 6.18
N THR A 311 -9.45 -23.90 6.59
CA THR A 311 -10.35 -22.76 6.70
C THR A 311 -9.97 -21.69 5.68
N GLN A 312 -10.97 -21.11 5.01
CA GLN A 312 -10.74 -20.00 4.07
C GLN A 312 -10.46 -18.70 4.83
N LEU A 313 -9.46 -17.96 4.36
CA LEU A 313 -9.04 -16.70 4.95
C LEU A 313 -9.84 -15.53 4.35
N PHE A 314 -10.37 -14.69 5.23
CA PHE A 314 -11.09 -13.47 4.86
C PHE A 314 -10.52 -12.29 5.64
N ILE A 315 -10.40 -11.15 4.98
CA ILE A 315 -9.91 -9.90 5.59
C ILE A 315 -10.77 -8.72 5.15
N PRO A 316 -10.80 -7.62 5.92
CA PRO A 316 -11.56 -6.42 5.56
C PRO A 316 -11.19 -5.90 4.18
N SER A 317 -12.20 -5.62 3.38
CA SER A 317 -12.04 -5.08 2.02
C SER A 317 -12.26 -3.57 1.94
N ASP A 318 -12.62 -2.93 3.05
CA ASP A 318 -12.75 -1.47 3.15
C ASP A 318 -11.47 -0.83 3.71
N TYR A 319 -11.31 0.46 3.46
CA TYR A 319 -10.23 1.28 3.99
C TYR A 319 -10.66 2.18 5.17
N HIS A 320 -11.96 2.26 5.47
CA HIS A 320 -12.50 2.92 6.66
C HIS A 320 -12.55 1.94 7.83
N LEU A 321 -11.40 1.72 8.47
CA LEU A 321 -11.26 0.72 9.52
C LEU A 321 -11.36 1.35 10.91
N PRO A 322 -12.20 0.80 11.82
CA PRO A 322 -12.31 1.28 13.19
C PRO A 322 -11.12 0.77 14.03
N TYR A 323 -10.03 1.55 14.03
CA TYR A 323 -8.86 1.24 14.84
C TYR A 323 -9.09 1.50 16.33
N GLN A 324 -8.82 0.48 17.15
CA GLN A 324 -8.95 0.52 18.61
C GLN A 324 -7.68 0.00 19.28
N ASP A 325 -7.47 0.40 20.55
CA ASP A 325 -6.40 -0.16 21.36
C ASP A 325 -6.67 -1.66 21.60
N TRP A 326 -5.64 -2.49 21.50
CA TRP A 326 -5.75 -3.94 21.65
C TRP A 326 -5.01 -4.33 22.93
N LEU A 327 -5.76 -4.74 23.97
CA LEU A 327 -5.22 -4.88 25.33
C LEU A 327 -4.22 -6.03 25.48
N ASP A 328 -4.47 -7.12 24.77
CA ASP A 328 -3.59 -8.28 24.76
C ASP A 328 -2.77 -8.26 23.47
N GLU A 329 -1.90 -7.27 23.26
CA GLU A 329 -1.02 -7.27 22.07
C GLU A 329 0.22 -8.14 22.29
N GLY A 330 0.49 -9.08 21.37
CA GLY A 330 1.74 -9.85 21.40
C GLY A 330 2.90 -9.05 20.80
N PHE A 331 2.62 -8.31 19.72
CA PHE A 331 3.56 -7.38 19.11
C PHE A 331 3.13 -5.93 19.28
N HIS A 332 4.11 -5.02 19.37
CA HIS A 332 3.90 -3.58 19.39
C HIS A 332 3.48 -3.06 18.01
N ALA A 333 2.24 -3.32 17.63
CA ALA A 333 1.67 -2.97 16.33
C ALA A 333 0.92 -1.63 16.35
N GLY A 334 0.60 -1.10 17.54
CA GLY A 334 -0.32 0.02 17.71
C GLY A 334 -1.79 -0.41 17.58
N LYS A 335 -2.69 0.56 17.34
CA LYS A 335 -4.13 0.28 17.27
C LYS A 335 -4.47 -0.65 16.10
N ARG A 336 -5.36 -1.62 16.34
CA ARG A 336 -5.77 -2.64 15.37
C ARG A 336 -7.26 -2.55 15.08
N SER A 337 -7.69 -3.09 13.95
CA SER A 337 -9.10 -3.18 13.56
C SER A 337 -9.60 -4.61 13.75
N PRO A 338 -10.84 -4.80 14.24
CA PRO A 338 -11.50 -6.10 14.17
C PRO A 338 -11.74 -6.51 12.72
N LEU A 339 -11.89 -7.82 12.50
CA LEU A 339 -12.26 -8.42 11.22
C LEU A 339 -13.77 -8.30 10.97
N ALA A 340 -14.23 -7.10 10.64
CA ALA A 340 -15.64 -6.82 10.36
C ALA A 340 -15.92 -6.71 8.85
N PRO A 341 -17.12 -7.09 8.38
CA PRO A 341 -17.55 -6.85 7.01
C PRO A 341 -17.49 -5.36 6.59
N PRO A 342 -17.28 -5.07 5.29
CA PRO A 342 -17.18 -6.03 4.19
C PRO A 342 -15.83 -6.77 4.17
N LEU A 343 -15.87 -8.06 3.84
CA LEU A 343 -14.69 -8.94 3.77
C LEU A 343 -14.38 -9.33 2.32
N THR A 344 -13.12 -9.69 2.05
CA THR A 344 -12.63 -10.23 0.78
C THR A 344 -11.77 -11.47 1.01
N SER A 345 -11.82 -12.41 0.05
CA SER A 345 -10.90 -13.56 -0.02
C SER A 345 -9.76 -13.33 -1.04
N LYS A 346 -9.73 -12.16 -1.71
CA LYS A 346 -8.72 -11.84 -2.73
C LYS A 346 -7.38 -11.47 -2.07
N ILE A 347 -6.74 -12.49 -1.53
CA ILE A 347 -5.48 -12.43 -0.78
C ILE A 347 -4.43 -13.19 -1.57
N THR A 348 -3.32 -12.53 -1.91
CA THR A 348 -2.18 -13.12 -2.65
C THR A 348 -0.88 -12.75 -1.95
N GLN A 349 0.24 -13.41 -2.28
CA GLN A 349 1.57 -13.05 -1.77
C GLN A 349 1.57 -12.88 -0.24
N LEU A 350 1.12 -13.92 0.47
CA LEU A 350 1.11 -13.96 1.94
C LEU A 350 2.48 -14.39 2.45
N TYR A 351 2.96 -13.73 3.50
CA TYR A 351 4.18 -14.08 4.22
C TYR A 351 3.90 -14.04 5.72
N ALA A 352 4.48 -14.98 6.46
CA ALA A 352 4.46 -15.00 7.93
C ALA A 352 5.78 -14.44 8.47
N ASN A 353 5.74 -13.86 9.68
CA ASN A 353 6.96 -13.46 10.39
C ASN A 353 7.98 -14.61 10.46
N SER A 354 9.26 -14.26 10.31
CA SER A 354 10.34 -15.24 10.20
C SER A 354 10.76 -15.85 11.53
N ALA A 355 10.63 -15.12 12.64
CA ALA A 355 10.90 -15.60 13.99
C ALA A 355 9.60 -15.95 14.73
N PRO A 356 9.60 -16.92 15.67
CA PRO A 356 8.45 -17.19 16.53
C PRO A 356 8.22 -16.03 17.50
N GLY A 357 6.96 -15.76 17.81
CA GLY A 357 6.57 -14.72 18.77
C GLY A 357 5.37 -15.14 19.63
N PRO A 358 4.91 -14.25 20.54
CA PRO A 358 3.76 -14.51 21.41
C PRO A 358 2.45 -14.67 20.62
N GLU A 359 2.37 -14.07 19.43
CA GLU A 359 1.31 -14.28 18.45
C GLU A 359 1.94 -14.47 17.05
N LEU A 360 1.14 -14.89 16.07
CA LEU A 360 1.59 -14.93 14.68
C LEU A 360 1.12 -13.66 13.96
N VAL A 361 1.99 -13.06 13.16
CA VAL A 361 1.62 -12.00 12.23
C VAL A 361 1.93 -12.41 10.79
N THR A 362 0.92 -12.29 9.93
CA THR A 362 1.12 -12.40 8.48
C THR A 362 1.01 -11.04 7.83
N ILE A 363 1.73 -10.84 6.74
CA ILE A 363 1.56 -9.70 5.84
C ILE A 363 1.16 -10.23 4.47
N GLN A 364 0.21 -9.56 3.81
CA GLN A 364 -0.36 -10.05 2.56
C GLN A 364 -0.70 -8.92 1.61
N ARG A 365 -0.68 -9.24 0.32
CA ARG A 365 -1.26 -8.41 -0.72
C ARG A 365 -2.74 -8.74 -0.86
N GLN A 366 -3.58 -7.72 -0.93
CA GLN A 366 -5.03 -7.89 -0.86
C GLN A 366 -5.77 -6.84 -1.68
N LEU A 367 -6.92 -7.21 -2.21
CA LEU A 367 -7.76 -6.28 -2.95
C LEU A 367 -8.66 -5.48 -1.99
N VAL A 368 -8.38 -4.18 -1.86
CA VAL A 368 -9.11 -3.28 -0.97
C VAL A 368 -9.83 -2.23 -1.82
N ALA A 369 -11.00 -1.80 -1.37
CA ALA A 369 -11.68 -0.62 -1.88
C ALA A 369 -10.72 0.56 -1.81
N TYR A 370 -10.49 1.19 -2.95
CA TYR A 370 -9.72 2.40 -3.08
C TYR A 370 -10.67 3.51 -3.53
N THR A 371 -10.30 4.76 -3.29
CA THR A 371 -11.10 5.94 -3.62
C THR A 371 -11.84 5.78 -4.97
N MET A 372 -13.10 6.21 -5.05
CA MET A 372 -13.95 6.15 -6.27
C MET A 372 -14.48 4.77 -6.70
N ARG A 373 -14.84 3.87 -5.76
CA ARG A 373 -15.26 2.47 -6.06
C ARG A 373 -14.23 1.66 -6.86
N ASP A 374 -13.03 2.19 -7.04
CA ASP A 374 -11.90 1.45 -7.58
C ASP A 374 -11.46 0.41 -6.55
N THR A 375 -10.76 -0.62 -7.00
CA THR A 375 -10.13 -1.58 -6.10
C THR A 375 -8.67 -1.67 -6.43
N ARG A 376 -7.83 -1.53 -5.41
CA ARG A 376 -6.38 -1.57 -5.57
C ARG A 376 -5.81 -2.66 -4.68
N PHE A 377 -4.73 -3.25 -5.17
CA PHE A 377 -3.98 -4.17 -4.35
C PHE A 377 -3.12 -3.38 -3.39
N GLN A 378 -3.36 -3.61 -2.10
CA GLN A 378 -2.67 -2.99 -0.99
C GLN A 378 -2.04 -4.08 -0.10
N THR A 379 -1.21 -3.66 0.83
CA THR A 379 -0.59 -4.51 1.85
C THR A 379 -1.28 -4.32 3.19
N GLY A 380 -1.49 -5.39 3.92
CA GLY A 380 -1.95 -5.33 5.31
C GLY A 380 -1.41 -6.48 6.12
N ALA A 381 -1.43 -6.32 7.44
CA ALA A 381 -1.09 -7.35 8.41
C ALA A 381 -2.34 -7.97 9.02
N LEU A 382 -2.30 -9.28 9.18
CA LEU A 382 -3.28 -10.06 9.92
C LEU A 382 -2.60 -10.73 11.11
N PHE A 383 -3.21 -10.60 12.28
CA PHE A 383 -2.72 -11.16 13.54
C PHE A 383 -3.53 -12.41 13.88
N PHE A 384 -2.86 -13.46 14.33
CA PHE A 384 -3.46 -14.73 14.67
C PHE A 384 -3.20 -15.07 16.13
N ARG A 385 -4.23 -15.59 16.79
CA ARG A 385 -4.19 -16.07 18.17
C ARG A 385 -5.09 -17.27 18.32
N ASP A 386 -4.66 -18.24 19.13
CA ASP A 386 -5.42 -19.45 19.43
C ASP A 386 -5.94 -20.15 18.16
N GLY A 387 -5.11 -20.17 17.10
CA GLY A 387 -5.46 -20.80 15.83
C GLY A 387 -6.32 -19.96 14.88
N HIS A 388 -6.72 -18.74 15.24
CA HIS A 388 -7.68 -17.95 14.46
C HIS A 388 -7.18 -16.53 14.16
N PRO A 389 -7.56 -15.94 13.01
CA PRO A 389 -7.42 -14.51 12.77
C PRO A 389 -8.15 -13.69 13.84
N ASP A 390 -7.43 -12.81 14.51
CA ASP A 390 -7.92 -12.00 15.63
C ASP A 390 -8.15 -10.54 15.21
N SER A 391 -7.11 -9.91 14.68
CA SER A 391 -7.10 -8.47 14.38
C SER A 391 -6.28 -8.14 13.14
N TYR A 392 -6.46 -6.92 12.63
CA TYR A 392 -5.96 -6.53 11.30
C TYR A 392 -5.51 -5.07 11.23
N GLN A 393 -4.51 -4.81 10.38
CA GLN A 393 -4.05 -3.47 10.02
C GLN A 393 -3.84 -3.34 8.51
N LEU A 394 -4.39 -2.28 7.91
CA LEU A 394 -4.09 -1.91 6.52
C LEU A 394 -2.84 -1.02 6.49
N PHE A 395 -1.75 -1.48 5.88
CA PHE A 395 -0.49 -0.75 5.80
C PHE A 395 -0.51 0.27 4.69
N SER A 396 -0.49 -0.21 3.44
CA SER A 396 -0.43 0.67 2.29
C SER A 396 -1.82 1.13 1.89
N PHE A 397 -1.89 2.41 1.54
CA PHE A 397 -3.02 3.02 0.86
C PHE A 397 -2.45 3.96 -0.20
N THR A 398 -1.70 3.38 -1.14
CA THR A 398 -1.01 4.13 -2.19
C THR A 398 -1.83 4.11 -3.49
N GLY A 399 -1.58 5.09 -4.37
CA GLY A 399 -2.13 5.04 -5.73
C GLY A 399 -1.49 3.96 -6.61
N GLY A 400 -0.37 3.38 -6.15
CA GLY A 400 0.34 2.29 -6.80
C GLY A 400 -0.26 0.93 -6.49
N ASN A 401 0.29 -0.11 -7.14
CA ASN A 401 0.02 -1.49 -6.76
C ASN A 401 1.13 -1.93 -5.81
N SER A 402 0.81 -2.02 -4.52
CA SER A 402 1.71 -2.60 -3.52
C SER A 402 1.77 -4.11 -3.71
N SER A 403 2.96 -4.69 -3.60
CA SER A 403 3.18 -6.12 -3.84
C SER A 403 4.36 -6.68 -3.06
N ALA A 404 4.43 -8.02 -3.02
CA ALA A 404 5.50 -8.80 -2.42
C ALA A 404 5.90 -8.31 -1.01
N PRO A 405 4.96 -8.28 -0.06
CA PRO A 405 5.27 -7.81 1.28
C PRO A 405 6.10 -8.84 2.06
N TYR A 406 6.89 -8.36 3.01
CA TYR A 406 7.64 -9.16 3.99
C TYR A 406 7.55 -8.50 5.36
N ILE A 407 7.47 -9.30 6.42
CA ILE A 407 7.37 -8.82 7.81
C ILE A 407 8.24 -9.67 8.72
N THR A 408 8.85 -9.03 9.71
CA THR A 408 9.53 -9.68 10.83
C THR A 408 9.45 -8.79 12.07
N HIS A 409 10.07 -9.19 13.17
CA HIS A 409 10.11 -8.44 14.42
C HIS A 409 11.49 -8.48 15.09
N ASP A 410 11.74 -7.52 15.97
CA ASP A 410 12.91 -7.51 16.85
C ASP A 410 12.66 -8.22 18.18
N ALA A 411 13.69 -8.39 19.00
CA ALA A 411 13.57 -9.07 20.29
C ALA A 411 12.60 -8.38 21.27
N ASP A 412 12.36 -7.08 21.10
CA ASP A 412 11.43 -6.28 21.90
C ASP A 412 9.99 -6.34 21.36
N GLY A 413 9.75 -7.07 20.26
CA GLY A 413 8.42 -7.26 19.68
C GLY A 413 7.94 -6.10 18.81
N TYR A 414 8.82 -5.19 18.38
CA TYR A 414 8.49 -4.20 17.36
C TYR A 414 8.51 -4.85 15.98
N LEU A 415 7.57 -4.43 15.13
CA LEU A 415 7.38 -5.00 13.80
C LEU A 415 8.13 -4.19 12.75
N TYR A 416 8.70 -4.90 11.79
CA TYR A 416 9.45 -4.38 10.65
C TYR A 416 8.80 -4.94 9.40
N ALA A 417 8.41 -4.08 8.46
CA ALA A 417 7.77 -4.50 7.22
C ALA A 417 8.41 -3.81 6.02
N ALA A 418 8.51 -4.55 4.92
CA ALA A 418 8.93 -4.02 3.64
C ALA A 418 8.08 -4.60 2.51
N TRP A 419 7.90 -3.84 1.45
CA TRP A 419 7.16 -4.29 0.26
C TRP A 419 7.64 -3.54 -0.98
N LEU A 420 7.13 -3.97 -2.12
CA LEU A 420 7.42 -3.37 -3.41
C LEU A 420 6.30 -2.44 -3.86
N GLU A 421 6.66 -1.23 -4.22
CA GLU A 421 5.81 -0.28 -4.95
C GLU A 421 6.27 -0.22 -6.41
N ARG A 422 5.32 -0.21 -7.34
CA ARG A 422 5.67 -0.08 -8.76
C ARG A 422 6.23 1.33 -9.03
N GLY A 423 7.49 1.39 -9.47
CA GLY A 423 8.16 2.64 -9.82
C GLY A 423 7.76 3.19 -11.19
N SER A 424 8.29 4.38 -11.54
CA SER A 424 8.16 4.99 -12.87
C SER A 424 9.10 4.40 -13.92
N GLU A 425 10.22 3.80 -13.48
CA GLU A 425 11.18 3.08 -14.33
C GLU A 425 10.92 1.56 -14.33
N GLU A 426 11.61 0.81 -15.20
CA GLU A 426 11.54 -0.65 -15.23
C GLU A 426 12.06 -1.24 -13.90
N GLY A 427 11.14 -1.63 -13.02
CA GLY A 427 11.45 -2.26 -11.74
C GLY A 427 10.46 -1.88 -10.64
N PHE A 428 10.90 -2.07 -9.39
CA PHE A 428 10.14 -1.85 -8.19
C PHE A 428 10.97 -1.06 -7.18
N ARG A 429 10.29 -0.19 -6.41
CA ARG A 429 10.87 0.51 -5.28
C ARG A 429 10.66 -0.33 -4.03
N ILE A 430 11.73 -0.62 -3.31
CA ILE A 430 11.68 -1.25 -2.00
C ILE A 430 11.33 -0.15 -0.98
N VAL A 431 10.19 -0.31 -0.34
CA VAL A 431 9.74 0.61 0.72
C VAL A 431 9.67 -0.14 2.04
N TYR A 432 10.01 0.56 3.12
CA TYR A 432 10.22 -0.01 4.43
C TYR A 432 9.60 0.87 5.53
N ALA A 433 8.98 0.23 6.52
CA ALA A 433 8.44 0.88 7.71
C ALA A 433 8.58 -0.02 8.94
N ASN A 434 8.54 0.56 10.14
CA ASN A 434 8.52 -0.20 11.38
C ASN A 434 7.66 0.48 12.46
N THR A 435 7.47 -0.20 13.59
CA THR A 435 6.78 0.33 14.77
C THR A 435 7.73 0.78 15.88
N HIS A 436 9.04 0.70 15.66
CA HIS A 436 10.04 1.09 16.65
C HIS A 436 9.95 2.60 16.96
N PRO A 437 9.90 3.03 18.24
CA PRO A 437 9.66 4.42 18.61
C PRO A 437 10.66 5.42 18.02
N VAL A 438 11.91 4.99 17.80
CA VAL A 438 12.95 5.81 17.20
C VAL A 438 12.60 6.20 15.76
N MET A 439 12.18 5.24 14.92
CA MET A 439 11.80 5.54 13.54
C MET A 439 10.46 6.29 13.50
N VAL A 440 9.48 5.88 14.31
CA VAL A 440 8.17 6.54 14.39
C VAL A 440 8.34 8.02 14.75
N SER A 441 9.16 8.34 15.74
CA SER A 441 9.41 9.73 16.15
C SER A 441 10.25 10.51 15.14
N ALA A 442 11.25 9.89 14.51
CA ALA A 442 12.05 10.51 13.44
C ALA A 442 11.19 10.85 12.22
N GLN A 443 10.30 9.94 11.83
CA GLN A 443 9.47 10.07 10.64
C GLN A 443 8.19 10.88 10.86
N ARG A 444 7.77 11.18 12.10
CA ARG A 444 6.62 12.06 12.39
C ARG A 444 6.84 13.51 11.94
N LYS A 445 8.09 13.98 11.84
CA LYS A 445 8.38 15.36 11.44
C LYS A 445 8.12 15.55 9.96
N LEU A 446 7.13 16.37 9.62
CA LEU A 446 6.85 16.81 8.25
C LEU A 446 8.02 17.68 7.76
N SER A 447 8.62 17.30 6.64
CA SER A 447 9.61 18.12 5.95
C SER A 447 8.92 19.22 5.14
N ALA A 448 9.66 20.28 4.76
CA ALA A 448 9.13 21.30 3.86
C ALA A 448 8.69 20.71 2.50
N GLN A 449 9.39 19.67 2.03
CA GLN A 449 9.06 18.95 0.81
C GLN A 449 7.75 18.17 0.94
N ASP A 450 7.45 17.61 2.12
CA ASP A 450 6.17 16.96 2.39
C ASP A 450 5.01 17.94 2.27
N TYR A 451 5.14 19.14 2.85
CA TYR A 451 4.12 20.19 2.73
C TYR A 451 3.93 20.66 1.30
N LEU A 452 5.02 20.85 0.55
CA LEU A 452 4.96 21.24 -0.85
C LEU A 452 4.29 20.16 -1.70
N SER A 453 4.67 18.89 -1.51
CA SER A 453 4.08 17.76 -2.23
C SER A 453 2.58 17.64 -1.95
N LEU A 454 2.17 17.71 -0.67
CA LEU A 454 0.75 17.69 -0.29
C LEU A 454 -0.02 18.87 -0.88
N LEU A 455 0.55 20.07 -0.89
CA LEU A 455 -0.06 21.25 -1.48
C LEU A 455 -0.24 21.07 -2.99
N MET A 456 0.80 20.60 -3.70
CA MET A 456 0.76 20.37 -5.14
C MET A 456 -0.25 19.27 -5.50
N GLN A 457 -0.23 18.13 -4.80
CA GLN A 457 -1.20 17.05 -4.99
C GLN A 457 -2.63 17.54 -4.77
N THR A 458 -2.86 18.35 -3.73
CA THR A 458 -4.18 18.94 -3.47
C THR A 458 -4.59 19.91 -4.57
N LEU A 459 -3.70 20.80 -5.02
CA LEU A 459 -3.99 21.76 -6.10
C LEU A 459 -4.26 21.06 -7.44
N PHE A 460 -3.46 20.06 -7.81
CA PHE A 460 -3.71 19.24 -8.99
C PHE A 460 -5.00 18.45 -8.87
N GLY A 461 -5.29 17.91 -7.68
CA GLY A 461 -6.55 17.26 -7.35
C GLY A 461 -7.75 18.17 -7.59
N LEU A 462 -7.71 19.38 -7.04
CA LEU A 462 -8.76 20.40 -7.22
C LEU A 462 -8.89 20.84 -8.69
N LEU A 463 -7.78 21.01 -9.39
CA LEU A 463 -7.79 21.35 -10.83
C LEU A 463 -8.41 20.22 -11.65
N SER A 464 -8.07 18.97 -11.35
CA SER A 464 -8.63 17.80 -12.04
C SER A 464 -10.14 17.68 -11.79
N GLY A 465 -10.59 17.97 -10.57
CA GLY A 465 -12.01 18.06 -10.25
C GLY A 465 -12.70 19.19 -11.02
N ALA A 466 -12.06 20.37 -11.14
CA ALA A 466 -12.61 21.52 -11.85
C ALA A 466 -12.80 21.26 -13.35
N ILE A 467 -12.05 20.34 -13.98
CA ILE A 467 -12.27 19.92 -15.38
C ILE A 467 -13.69 19.33 -15.57
N LEU A 468 -14.31 18.82 -14.50
CA LEU A 468 -15.69 18.30 -14.51
C LEU A 468 -16.75 19.41 -14.48
N LEU A 469 -16.36 20.68 -14.63
CA LEU A 469 -17.29 21.81 -14.71
C LEU A 469 -18.46 21.61 -15.71
N PRO A 470 -18.31 20.97 -16.89
CA PRO A 470 -19.44 20.73 -17.78
C PRO A 470 -20.59 19.94 -17.13
N PHE A 471 -20.29 19.04 -16.17
CA PHE A 471 -21.33 18.31 -15.44
C PHE A 471 -22.15 19.22 -14.53
N SER A 472 -21.58 20.36 -14.10
CA SER A 472 -22.32 21.34 -13.29
C SER A 472 -23.48 22.01 -14.00
N LEU A 473 -23.47 22.00 -15.34
CA LEU A 473 -24.58 22.51 -16.14
C LEU A 473 -25.90 21.82 -15.79
N MET A 474 -25.85 20.55 -15.36
CA MET A 474 -27.04 19.78 -14.99
C MET A 474 -27.81 20.40 -13.80
N TRP A 475 -27.11 20.96 -12.81
CA TRP A 475 -27.74 21.59 -11.65
C TRP A 475 -27.86 23.12 -11.77
N ILE A 476 -27.38 23.71 -12.86
CA ILE A 476 -27.59 25.12 -13.22
C ILE A 476 -28.97 25.33 -13.90
N ILE A 477 -29.53 24.31 -14.53
CA ILE A 477 -30.81 24.43 -15.27
C ILE A 477 -31.96 24.84 -14.34
N ALA A 478 -32.13 24.15 -13.22
CA ALA A 478 -33.25 24.42 -12.32
C ALA A 478 -33.26 25.81 -11.66
N PRO A 479 -32.15 26.36 -11.13
CA PRO A 479 -32.16 27.71 -10.61
C PRO A 479 -32.49 28.76 -11.69
N VAL A 480 -32.05 28.55 -12.93
CA VAL A 480 -32.40 29.44 -14.05
C VAL A 480 -33.89 29.36 -14.36
N ILE A 481 -34.46 28.15 -14.42
CA ILE A 481 -35.91 27.94 -14.61
C ILE A 481 -36.69 28.56 -13.46
N MET A 482 -36.29 28.32 -12.21
CA MET A 482 -36.93 28.88 -11.02
C MET A 482 -36.89 30.41 -11.03
N TYR A 483 -35.75 30.98 -11.42
CA TYR A 483 -35.58 32.41 -11.60
C TYR A 483 -36.45 32.98 -12.73
N ALA A 484 -36.68 32.22 -13.80
CA ALA A 484 -37.57 32.61 -14.89
C ALA A 484 -39.05 32.53 -14.49
N ILE A 485 -39.48 31.47 -13.81
CA ILE A 485 -40.87 31.29 -13.33
C ILE A 485 -41.25 32.38 -12.33
N THR A 486 -40.31 32.81 -11.50
CA THR A 486 -40.52 33.88 -10.51
C THR A 486 -40.43 35.30 -11.09
N PHE A 487 -40.31 35.45 -12.42
CA PHE A 487 -40.27 36.75 -13.10
C PHE A 487 -41.42 37.71 -12.70
N PRO A 488 -42.68 37.27 -12.58
CA PRO A 488 -43.79 38.17 -12.22
C PRO A 488 -43.64 38.82 -10.84
N LEU A 489 -42.96 38.14 -9.90
CA LEU A 489 -42.75 38.66 -8.54
C LEU A 489 -41.82 39.87 -8.51
N ARG A 490 -40.92 39.99 -9.49
CA ARG A 490 -39.92 41.05 -9.53
C ARG A 490 -40.47 42.39 -10.03
N ARG A 491 -41.58 42.41 -10.79
CA ARG A 491 -42.15 43.62 -11.39
C ARG A 491 -41.09 44.51 -12.11
N SER A 492 -40.14 43.87 -12.79
CA SER A 492 -38.98 44.50 -13.46
C SER A 492 -37.95 45.19 -12.56
N ASP A 493 -38.06 45.04 -11.25
CA ASP A 493 -37.06 45.52 -10.29
C ASP A 493 -35.80 44.64 -10.31
N THR A 494 -34.64 45.26 -10.11
CA THR A 494 -33.32 44.60 -10.07
C THR A 494 -32.59 44.82 -8.74
N GLU A 495 -33.16 45.65 -7.86
CA GLU A 495 -32.58 45.94 -6.55
C GLU A 495 -32.78 44.77 -5.59
N LEU A 496 -31.72 44.37 -4.89
CA LEU A 496 -31.78 43.32 -3.85
C LEU A 496 -32.75 43.66 -2.70
N ARG A 497 -33.00 44.96 -2.47
CA ARG A 497 -33.92 45.45 -1.42
C ARG A 497 -35.38 45.21 -1.79
N SER A 498 -35.68 44.96 -3.06
CA SER A 498 -37.01 44.63 -3.52
C SER A 498 -37.43 43.26 -2.98
N PRO A 499 -38.55 43.15 -2.24
CA PRO A 499 -39.00 41.87 -1.70
C PRO A 499 -39.18 40.80 -2.78
N GLY A 500 -39.64 41.19 -3.98
CA GLY A 500 -39.83 40.30 -5.12
C GLY A 500 -38.52 39.73 -5.67
N VAL A 501 -37.47 40.56 -5.77
CA VAL A 501 -36.14 40.14 -6.20
C VAL A 501 -35.49 39.22 -5.16
N PHE A 502 -35.60 39.57 -3.87
CA PHE A 502 -35.09 38.76 -2.78
C PHE A 502 -35.72 37.36 -2.74
N VAL A 503 -37.05 37.27 -2.87
CA VAL A 503 -37.77 35.99 -2.91
C VAL A 503 -37.38 35.18 -4.15
N SER A 504 -37.34 35.82 -5.32
CA SER A 504 -36.96 35.17 -6.59
C SER A 504 -35.53 34.59 -6.52
N LEU A 505 -34.57 35.35 -6.01
CA LEU A 505 -33.19 34.88 -5.81
C LEU A 505 -33.10 33.78 -4.77
N SER A 506 -33.79 33.91 -3.63
CA SER A 506 -33.77 32.90 -2.57
C SER A 506 -34.31 31.55 -3.07
N LEU A 507 -35.42 31.57 -3.83
CA LEU A 507 -35.98 30.36 -4.45
C LEU A 507 -35.03 29.75 -5.49
N ALA A 508 -34.39 30.57 -6.32
CA ALA A 508 -33.39 30.10 -7.28
C ALA A 508 -32.22 29.42 -6.56
N LEU A 509 -31.63 30.06 -5.54
CA LEU A 509 -30.53 29.49 -4.75
C LEU A 509 -30.95 28.21 -4.01
N ALA A 510 -32.15 28.19 -3.41
CA ALA A 510 -32.68 26.99 -2.77
C ALA A 510 -32.81 25.83 -3.77
N SER A 511 -33.36 26.09 -4.96
CA SER A 511 -33.48 25.07 -6.01
C SER A 511 -32.11 24.55 -6.49
N PHE A 512 -31.11 25.42 -6.61
CA PHE A 512 -29.74 25.02 -6.92
C PHE A 512 -29.19 24.05 -5.88
N TRP A 513 -29.30 24.38 -4.59
CA TRP A 513 -28.81 23.51 -3.51
C TRP A 513 -29.54 22.19 -3.42
N ILE A 514 -30.87 22.18 -3.60
CA ILE A 514 -31.65 20.95 -3.61
C ILE A 514 -31.16 20.02 -4.72
N ILE A 515 -31.04 20.51 -5.97
CA ILE A 515 -30.59 19.67 -7.08
C ILE A 515 -29.13 19.26 -6.91
N LYS A 516 -28.28 20.17 -6.45
CA LYS A 516 -26.88 19.87 -6.15
C LYS A 516 -26.77 18.73 -5.14
N LEU A 517 -27.54 18.76 -4.05
CA LEU A 517 -27.54 17.70 -3.03
C LEU A 517 -28.09 16.37 -3.56
N ILE A 518 -29.09 16.41 -4.45
CA ILE A 518 -29.61 15.20 -5.10
C ILE A 518 -28.56 14.58 -6.05
N MET A 519 -27.91 15.42 -6.87
CA MET A 519 -26.90 14.98 -7.83
C MET A 519 -25.59 14.56 -7.14
N LEU A 520 -25.22 15.24 -6.07
CA LEU A 520 -24.09 14.93 -5.20
C LEU A 520 -24.59 14.24 -3.92
N GLY A 521 -25.33 13.15 -4.05
CA GLY A 521 -25.88 12.42 -2.88
C GLY A 521 -24.83 11.99 -1.84
N GLY A 522 -23.56 11.90 -2.24
CA GLY A 522 -22.42 11.61 -1.35
C GLY A 522 -21.80 12.82 -0.64
N ILE A 523 -22.27 14.06 -0.84
CA ILE A 523 -21.65 15.26 -0.23
C ILE A 523 -21.63 15.20 1.30
N SER A 524 -22.64 14.56 1.90
CA SER A 524 -22.80 14.46 3.36
C SER A 524 -21.93 13.38 3.99
N SER A 525 -21.53 12.36 3.23
CA SER A 525 -20.67 11.26 3.71
C SER A 525 -19.21 11.42 3.26
N TYR A 526 -18.96 12.15 2.17
CA TYR A 526 -17.62 12.43 1.67
C TYR A 526 -16.92 13.47 2.53
N THR A 527 -15.70 13.16 2.97
CA THR A 527 -14.86 14.12 3.68
C THR A 527 -14.12 15.00 2.66
N PRO A 528 -14.37 16.31 2.60
CA PRO A 528 -13.69 17.19 1.65
C PRO A 528 -12.16 17.04 1.71
N PHE A 529 -11.54 17.02 0.53
CA PHE A 529 -10.10 16.84 0.33
C PHE A 529 -9.54 15.46 0.67
N SER A 530 -10.33 14.51 1.18
CA SER A 530 -9.83 13.18 1.57
C SER A 530 -9.34 12.33 0.39
N ALA A 531 -9.66 12.73 -0.84
CA ALA A 531 -9.13 12.09 -2.05
C ALA A 531 -7.65 12.47 -2.31
N TRP A 532 -7.16 13.58 -1.74
CA TRP A 532 -5.82 14.12 -2.01
C TRP A 532 -4.98 14.27 -0.74
N ILE A 533 -5.63 14.45 0.41
CA ILE A 533 -4.98 14.52 1.71
C ILE A 533 -5.09 13.14 2.36
N PRO A 534 -3.98 12.40 2.50
CA PRO A 534 -3.99 10.99 2.90
C PRO A 534 -4.42 10.78 4.36
N ILE A 535 -4.18 11.76 5.23
CA ILE A 535 -4.53 11.70 6.65
C ILE A 535 -5.27 12.98 7.04
N ILE A 536 -6.58 12.87 7.16
CA ILE A 536 -7.42 13.87 7.81
C ILE A 536 -7.75 13.33 9.20
N PRO A 537 -7.40 14.03 10.29
CA PRO A 537 -7.75 13.60 11.63
C PRO A 537 -9.27 13.39 11.76
N GLY A 538 -9.71 12.31 12.41
CA GLY A 538 -11.14 11.96 12.48
C GLY A 538 -12.01 13.08 13.08
N TRP A 539 -11.46 13.90 13.99
CA TRP A 539 -12.16 15.06 14.55
C TRP A 539 -12.41 16.18 13.53
N MET A 540 -11.67 16.24 12.41
CA MET A 540 -11.87 17.21 11.32
C MET A 540 -12.89 16.74 10.29
N THR A 541 -13.24 15.45 10.26
CA THR A 541 -14.14 14.88 9.26
C THR A 541 -15.50 15.60 9.23
N HIS A 542 -16.19 15.65 10.36
CA HIS A 542 -17.50 16.32 10.45
C HIS A 542 -17.41 17.84 10.25
N PRO A 543 -16.45 18.57 10.87
CA PRO A 543 -16.24 19.99 10.57
C PRO A 543 -16.01 20.28 9.09
N LEU A 544 -15.27 19.44 8.36
CA LEU A 544 -15.05 19.64 6.93
C LEU A 544 -16.31 19.34 6.11
N GLN A 545 -17.01 18.24 6.42
CA GLN A 545 -18.28 17.87 5.76
C GLN A 545 -19.33 18.99 5.81
N ILE A 546 -19.40 19.75 6.90
CA ILE A 546 -20.34 20.87 7.06
C ILE A 546 -19.71 22.19 6.62
N GLY A 547 -18.45 22.41 6.99
CA GLY A 547 -17.75 23.66 6.82
C GLY A 547 -17.42 23.99 5.37
N VAL A 548 -17.05 23.01 4.54
CA VAL A 548 -16.69 23.26 3.13
C VAL A 548 -17.91 23.61 2.27
N PRO A 549 -19.06 22.90 2.36
CA PRO A 549 -20.28 23.36 1.69
C PRO A 549 -20.72 24.75 2.14
N LEU A 550 -20.68 25.03 3.45
CA LEU A 550 -21.05 26.34 4.00
C LEU A 550 -20.10 27.45 3.53
N PHE A 551 -18.80 27.17 3.51
CA PHE A 551 -17.80 28.10 2.97
C PHE A 551 -18.07 28.36 1.49
N THR A 552 -18.32 27.32 0.69
CA THR A 552 -18.62 27.45 -0.74
C THR A 552 -19.86 28.31 -0.97
N PHE A 553 -20.91 28.11 -0.17
CA PHE A 553 -22.13 28.91 -0.18
C PHE A 553 -21.85 30.39 0.12
N LEU A 554 -21.21 30.68 1.26
CA LEU A 554 -20.95 32.04 1.72
C LEU A 554 -19.97 32.77 0.78
N PHE A 555 -18.95 32.07 0.29
CA PHE A 555 -17.99 32.62 -0.65
C PHE A 555 -18.64 32.94 -2.00
N GLY A 556 -19.49 32.04 -2.52
CA GLY A 556 -20.29 32.30 -3.72
C GLY A 556 -21.16 33.54 -3.59
N ILE A 557 -21.87 33.70 -2.45
CA ILE A 557 -22.67 34.90 -2.16
C ILE A 557 -21.79 36.15 -2.12
N TRP A 558 -20.65 36.09 -1.43
CA TRP A 558 -19.76 37.22 -1.30
C TRP A 558 -19.20 37.68 -2.65
N VAL A 559 -18.73 36.75 -3.50
CA VAL A 559 -18.24 37.07 -4.85
C VAL A 559 -19.36 37.66 -5.72
N ALA A 560 -20.54 37.03 -5.72
CA ALA A 560 -21.69 37.52 -6.46
C ALA A 560 -22.10 38.93 -6.03
N TRP A 561 -22.16 39.18 -4.71
CA TRP A 561 -22.47 40.49 -4.13
C TRP A 561 -21.43 41.56 -4.49
N TYR A 562 -20.15 41.22 -4.37
CA TYR A 562 -19.05 42.15 -4.67
C TYR A 562 -19.06 42.59 -6.14
N TYR A 563 -19.28 41.66 -7.07
CA TYR A 563 -19.25 41.98 -8.50
C TYR A 563 -20.53 42.62 -9.04
N THR A 564 -21.66 42.50 -8.33
CA THR A 564 -22.93 43.09 -8.77
C THR A 564 -23.29 44.34 -7.99
N TYR A 565 -23.50 44.24 -6.68
CA TYR A 565 -24.07 45.33 -5.89
C TYR A 565 -23.01 46.28 -5.36
N TYR A 566 -21.83 45.79 -4.96
CA TYR A 566 -20.75 46.67 -4.52
C TYR A 566 -20.17 47.50 -5.68
N ARG A 567 -20.08 46.91 -6.88
CA ARG A 567 -19.69 47.59 -8.13
C ARG A 567 -20.82 48.38 -8.82
N GLN A 568 -21.98 48.53 -8.17
CA GLN A 568 -23.14 49.27 -8.68
C GLN A 568 -23.67 48.76 -10.04
N THR A 569 -23.41 47.50 -10.38
CA THR A 569 -23.95 46.82 -11.55
C THR A 569 -25.18 46.02 -11.13
N TYR A 570 -26.28 46.74 -10.87
CA TYR A 570 -27.52 46.20 -10.30
C TYR A 570 -28.22 45.23 -11.27
N SER A 571 -27.90 43.94 -11.15
CA SER A 571 -28.54 42.87 -11.92
C SER A 571 -28.62 41.59 -11.09
N SER A 572 -29.85 41.23 -10.72
CA SER A 572 -30.15 39.99 -10.02
C SER A 572 -29.85 38.74 -10.86
N LEU A 573 -30.00 38.82 -12.19
CA LEU A 573 -29.59 37.74 -13.09
C LEU A 573 -28.07 37.56 -13.08
N LEU A 574 -27.32 38.66 -13.15
CA LEU A 574 -25.86 38.61 -13.08
C LEU A 574 -25.39 38.06 -11.74
N PHE A 575 -26.06 38.41 -10.64
CA PHE A 575 -25.78 37.88 -9.30
C PHE A 575 -25.94 36.36 -9.29
N LEU A 576 -27.07 35.87 -9.81
CA LEU A 576 -27.34 34.44 -9.90
C LEU A 576 -26.29 33.73 -10.76
N ILE A 577 -25.96 34.24 -11.95
CA ILE A 577 -24.97 33.62 -12.84
C ILE A 577 -23.59 33.55 -12.18
N ILE A 578 -23.13 34.62 -11.52
CA ILE A 578 -21.84 34.63 -10.84
C ILE A 578 -21.84 33.64 -9.67
N TYR A 579 -22.91 33.62 -8.85
CA TYR A 579 -23.04 32.64 -7.77
C TYR A 579 -22.94 31.21 -8.30
N LEU A 580 -23.74 30.88 -9.33
CA LEU A 580 -23.80 29.55 -9.92
C LEU A 580 -22.44 29.13 -10.49
N ALA A 581 -21.72 30.04 -11.15
CA ALA A 581 -20.39 29.77 -11.69
C ALA A 581 -19.36 29.52 -10.59
N VAL A 582 -19.29 30.37 -9.57
CA VAL A 582 -18.32 30.25 -8.47
C VAL A 582 -18.56 28.98 -7.66
N ASP A 583 -19.81 28.75 -7.25
CA ASP A 583 -20.18 27.56 -6.48
C ASP A 583 -19.92 26.30 -7.29
N SER A 584 -20.27 26.28 -8.58
CA SER A 584 -20.05 25.12 -9.43
C SER A 584 -18.57 24.80 -9.60
N ILE A 585 -17.71 25.80 -9.83
CA ILE A 585 -16.25 25.60 -9.94
C ILE A 585 -15.67 25.03 -8.65
N ILE A 586 -16.03 25.60 -7.49
CA ILE A 586 -15.51 25.13 -6.19
C ILE A 586 -16.05 23.74 -5.89
N SER A 587 -17.32 23.50 -6.17
CA SER A 587 -17.96 22.22 -5.90
C SER A 587 -17.42 21.11 -6.80
N THR A 588 -17.19 21.36 -8.09
CA THR A 588 -16.53 20.37 -8.94
C THR A 588 -15.05 20.21 -8.59
N ALA A 589 -14.37 21.27 -8.15
CA ALA A 589 -13.00 21.14 -7.65
C ALA A 589 -12.91 20.23 -6.43
N VAL A 590 -13.76 20.44 -5.41
CA VAL A 590 -13.72 19.69 -4.14
C VAL A 590 -14.41 18.33 -4.22
N TYR A 591 -15.55 18.25 -4.91
CA TYR A 591 -16.42 17.07 -4.98
C TYR A 591 -16.41 16.39 -6.35
N GLY A 592 -15.60 16.87 -7.29
CA GLY A 592 -15.31 16.19 -8.56
C GLY A 592 -15.03 14.69 -8.40
N PRO A 593 -14.26 14.26 -7.38
CA PRO A 593 -14.07 12.85 -7.07
C PRO A 593 -15.35 12.02 -6.90
N ILE A 594 -16.46 12.64 -6.43
CA ILE A 594 -17.75 11.95 -6.28
C ILE A 594 -18.34 11.60 -7.66
N PHE A 595 -18.22 12.48 -8.65
CA PHE A 595 -18.73 12.22 -10.01
C PHE A 595 -18.01 11.08 -10.71
N LEU A 596 -16.70 10.99 -10.52
CA LEU A 596 -15.88 9.90 -11.03
C LEU A 596 -16.18 8.55 -10.35
N ALA A 597 -16.79 8.57 -9.16
CA ALA A 597 -17.13 7.37 -8.39
C ALA A 597 -18.51 6.77 -8.73
N THR A 598 -19.38 7.52 -9.40
CA THR A 598 -20.79 7.14 -9.66
C THR A 598 -21.06 6.58 -11.06
N ASN A 599 -20.07 6.64 -11.97
CA ASN A 599 -20.11 6.00 -13.30
C ASN A 599 -19.12 4.84 -13.33
#